data_AF-A0A6S7K4F5-F1
#
_entry.id   AF-A0A6S7K4F5-F1
#
_cell.length_a   1.000
_cell.length_b   1.000
_cell.length_c   1.000
_cell.angle_alpha   90.00
_cell.angle_beta   90.00
_cell.angle_gamma   90.00
#
_symmetry.space_group_name_H-M   'P 1'
#
loop_
_entity.id
_entity.type
_entity.pdbx_description
1 polymer ?
#
loop_
_entity_poly.entity_id
_entity_poly.type
_entity_poly.pdbx_seq_one_letter_code
_entity_poly.pdbx_strand_id
1 'polypeptide(L)'
;MTSLACRYFWTIQLAFLCLASSLPDTNAASQSCSTNDGHDSCCQNGENKYTVQEFTDEELFTRGHLKPFGSHRPPDEIVEELPFMISPQDFYMKYVVKHKPVVIKGAVKHWPAYKLWTDDYLERTYGDMMFNMETKDDDKYNIPKSMKLKEFLGIYHQADRYLVDEVPPDMRKEIILPLCLRCEEIDKYFFVSYFWFSQGNTSSAIHIDTDENMLCVVKGHKEVLMVSPEYSADLYADSSRVLGVLDINVASVDLEKYPRVKNVHYLKATVDEGDMVYIPQMWWHHVYSRVGRQQAVALWWKSKPWLKNGVRKSVPFPDHHKQ
;
A
#
# COMPACT_ATOMS: atom_id res chain seq x y z
N MET A 1 24.97 0.81 13.25
CA MET A 1 24.40 0.66 14.60
C MET A 1 23.03 0.03 14.47
N THR A 2 22.92 -1.27 14.70
CA THR A 2 21.67 -2.02 14.68
C THR A 2 20.79 -1.56 15.83
N SER A 3 19.69 -0.86 15.55
CA SER A 3 18.72 -0.47 16.57
C SER A 3 18.13 -1.71 17.23
N LEU A 4 18.08 -1.75 18.57
CA LEU A 4 17.36 -2.76 19.38
C LEU A 4 15.81 -2.62 19.26
N ALA A 5 15.33 -2.13 18.12
CA ALA A 5 14.08 -1.41 17.88
C ALA A 5 12.78 -2.07 18.35
N CYS A 6 12.54 -3.36 18.09
CA CYS A 6 11.21 -3.95 18.32
C CYS A 6 11.24 -5.20 19.21
N ARG A 7 12.19 -5.33 20.14
CA ARG A 7 12.34 -6.53 20.99
C ARG A 7 11.34 -6.63 22.16
N TYR A 8 10.57 -5.60 22.48
CA TYR A 8 9.71 -5.58 23.66
C TYR A 8 8.24 -5.91 23.37
N PHE A 9 7.94 -7.15 23.00
CA PHE A 9 6.58 -7.71 23.17
C PHE A 9 6.55 -9.20 23.57
N TRP A 10 7.72 -9.84 23.79
CA TRP A 10 7.81 -11.29 24.06
C TRP A 10 8.06 -11.67 25.53
N THR A 11 8.19 -10.73 26.47
CA THR A 11 8.64 -11.03 27.85
C THR A 11 7.53 -11.25 28.90
N ILE A 12 6.24 -11.26 28.56
CA ILE A 12 5.15 -11.40 29.56
C ILE A 12 4.37 -12.74 29.46
N GLN A 13 4.80 -13.70 28.64
CA GLN A 13 4.13 -15.02 28.56
C GLN A 13 4.99 -16.24 28.92
N LEU A 14 6.25 -16.04 29.35
CA LEU A 14 7.16 -17.13 29.74
C LEU A 14 7.40 -17.25 31.26
N ALA A 15 6.70 -16.47 32.08
CA ALA A 15 6.89 -16.47 33.54
C ALA A 15 5.96 -17.44 34.32
N PHE A 16 5.21 -18.33 33.66
CA PHE A 16 4.25 -19.22 34.33
C PHE A 16 4.43 -20.73 34.12
N LEU A 17 5.50 -21.17 33.47
CA LEU A 17 5.77 -22.61 33.29
C LEU A 17 7.23 -22.93 33.58
N CYS A 18 7.61 -22.82 34.86
CA CYS A 18 8.82 -23.43 35.38
C CYS A 18 8.56 -23.80 36.85
N LEU A 19 7.96 -24.97 37.08
CA LEU A 19 8.10 -25.75 38.32
C LEU A 19 7.57 -27.19 38.07
N ALA A 20 8.40 -28.17 38.45
CA ALA A 20 8.25 -29.64 38.38
C ALA A 20 8.46 -30.28 36.99
N SER A 21 9.29 -31.31 36.78
CA SER A 21 10.14 -32.15 37.65
C SER A 21 11.01 -33.05 36.74
N SER A 22 12.05 -33.62 37.32
CA SER A 22 13.24 -34.30 36.78
C SER A 22 13.07 -35.72 36.16
N LEU A 23 13.76 -35.96 35.02
CA LEU A 23 14.54 -37.14 34.51
C LEU A 23 13.90 -38.56 34.42
N PRO A 24 14.44 -39.55 33.63
CA PRO A 24 15.70 -39.60 32.86
C PRO A 24 15.65 -40.11 31.39
N ASP A 25 16.84 -40.10 30.77
CA ASP A 25 17.27 -40.46 29.40
C ASP A 25 16.83 -41.82 28.83
N THR A 26 16.75 -41.92 27.49
CA THR A 26 17.40 -43.02 26.71
C THR A 26 17.49 -42.74 25.20
N ASN A 27 18.69 -43.02 24.68
CA ASN A 27 19.06 -43.50 23.33
C ASN A 27 19.02 -42.56 22.11
N ALA A 28 20.22 -42.07 21.82
CA ALA A 28 20.71 -41.66 20.51
C ALA A 28 20.80 -42.84 19.52
N ALA A 29 20.42 -42.58 18.27
CA ALA A 29 20.90 -43.32 17.11
C ALA A 29 21.49 -42.32 16.11
N SER A 30 22.82 -42.29 16.08
CA SER A 30 23.63 -41.60 15.08
C SER A 30 23.60 -42.37 13.76
N GLN A 31 23.29 -41.71 12.64
CA GLN A 31 23.71 -42.16 11.31
C GLN A 31 24.57 -41.07 10.68
N SER A 32 25.85 -41.40 10.57
CA SER A 32 26.90 -40.70 9.84
C SER A 32 26.64 -40.73 8.34
N CYS A 33 26.70 -39.58 7.66
CA CYS A 33 26.81 -39.52 6.21
C CYS A 33 28.27 -39.75 5.79
N SER A 34 28.50 -40.81 5.04
CA SER A 34 29.73 -41.11 4.32
C SER A 34 29.80 -40.28 3.04
N THR A 35 30.89 -39.54 2.86
CA THR A 35 31.27 -38.91 1.60
C THR A 35 31.81 -39.97 0.64
N ASN A 36 31.16 -40.15 -0.51
CA ASN A 36 31.82 -40.47 -1.78
C ASN A 36 30.84 -40.30 -2.95
N ASP A 37 31.42 -39.88 -4.06
CA ASP A 37 30.87 -39.74 -5.40
C ASP A 37 30.17 -38.42 -5.72
N GLY A 38 30.90 -37.61 -6.49
CA GLY A 38 30.53 -36.28 -6.93
C GLY A 38 29.34 -36.29 -7.88
N HIS A 39 28.32 -35.54 -7.50
CA HIS A 39 27.45 -34.76 -8.38
C HIS A 39 26.63 -33.84 -7.46
N ASP A 40 27.18 -32.66 -7.13
CA ASP A 40 26.49 -31.64 -6.35
C ASP A 40 25.36 -31.01 -7.18
N SER A 41 24.17 -31.61 -7.13
CA SER A 41 22.92 -31.02 -7.61
C SER A 41 22.02 -30.65 -6.44
N CYS A 42 22.38 -29.63 -5.64
CA CYS A 42 21.47 -29.12 -4.62
C CYS A 42 21.83 -27.69 -4.19
N CYS A 43 21.80 -26.75 -5.13
CA CYS A 43 21.79 -25.30 -4.87
C CYS A 43 21.35 -24.57 -6.15
N GLN A 44 20.10 -24.78 -6.59
CA GLN A 44 19.47 -23.85 -7.53
C GLN A 44 18.53 -22.95 -6.74
N ASN A 45 19.07 -21.81 -6.30
CA ASN A 45 18.27 -20.65 -5.94
C ASN A 45 17.46 -20.27 -7.19
N GLY A 46 16.14 -20.48 -7.13
CA GLY A 46 15.21 -19.94 -8.11
C GLY A 46 15.15 -18.42 -7.99
N GLU A 47 16.13 -17.73 -8.58
CA GLU A 47 15.92 -16.36 -9.03
C GLU A 47 14.84 -16.44 -10.11
N ASN A 48 13.60 -16.03 -9.80
CA ASN A 48 12.63 -15.67 -10.82
C ASN A 48 13.16 -14.43 -11.55
N LYS A 49 14.14 -14.61 -12.44
CA LYS A 49 14.48 -13.65 -13.48
C LYS A 49 13.33 -13.69 -14.47
N TYR A 50 12.34 -12.83 -14.28
CA TYR A 50 11.56 -12.37 -15.41
C TYR A 50 12.57 -11.87 -16.45
N THR A 51 12.64 -12.53 -17.59
CA THR A 51 13.37 -12.02 -18.76
C THR A 51 12.87 -10.60 -19.00
N VAL A 52 13.74 -9.61 -18.84
CA VAL A 52 13.44 -8.22 -19.19
C VAL A 52 13.13 -8.24 -20.67
N GLN A 53 11.85 -8.19 -21.01
CA GLN A 53 11.42 -8.10 -22.39
C GLN A 53 11.81 -6.70 -22.86
N GLU A 54 12.89 -6.61 -23.65
CA GLU A 54 13.32 -5.35 -24.24
C GLU A 54 12.31 -4.97 -25.33
N PHE A 55 11.56 -3.90 -25.07
CA PHE A 55 10.65 -3.31 -26.04
C PHE A 55 11.38 -2.18 -26.77
N THR A 56 11.14 -2.06 -28.06
CA THR A 56 11.57 -0.91 -28.83
C THR A 56 10.81 0.34 -28.41
N ASP A 57 11.40 1.50 -28.68
CA ASP A 57 10.82 2.80 -28.39
C ASP A 57 9.45 3.02 -29.06
N GLU A 58 9.27 2.45 -30.26
CA GLU A 58 8.03 2.47 -31.05
C GLU A 58 6.96 1.55 -30.47
N GLU A 59 7.35 0.35 -30.00
CA GLU A 59 6.43 -0.56 -29.31
C GLU A 59 5.93 0.05 -28.01
N LEU A 60 6.81 0.62 -27.17
CA LEU A 60 6.44 1.30 -25.93
C LEU A 60 5.47 2.46 -26.21
N PHE A 61 5.73 3.24 -27.26
CA PHE A 61 4.85 4.32 -27.69
C PHE A 61 3.48 3.80 -28.11
N THR A 62 3.43 2.81 -29.00
CA THR A 62 2.18 2.25 -29.54
C THR A 62 1.32 1.62 -28.45
N ARG A 63 1.95 1.00 -27.44
CA ARG A 63 1.26 0.37 -26.31
C ARG A 63 0.73 1.38 -25.30
N GLY A 64 1.40 2.50 -25.11
CA GLY A 64 1.11 3.45 -24.05
C GLY A 64 0.35 4.71 -24.47
N HIS A 65 0.50 5.15 -25.72
CA HIS A 65 -0.05 6.42 -26.19
C HIS A 65 -1.57 6.36 -26.24
N LEU A 66 -2.22 7.30 -25.53
CA LEU A 66 -3.67 7.37 -25.32
C LEU A 66 -4.27 6.09 -24.73
N LYS A 67 -3.47 5.38 -23.92
CA LYS A 67 -3.89 4.22 -23.14
C LYS A 67 -3.78 4.50 -21.64
N PRO A 68 -4.45 3.70 -20.79
CA PRO A 68 -4.33 3.85 -19.34
C PRO A 68 -2.88 3.73 -18.88
N PHE A 69 -2.52 4.46 -17.83
CA PHE A 69 -1.20 4.41 -17.21
C PHE A 69 -0.84 2.98 -16.81
N GLY A 70 0.38 2.55 -17.13
CA GLY A 70 0.81 1.15 -16.99
C GLY A 70 0.49 0.27 -18.19
N SER A 71 -0.10 0.78 -19.27
CA SER A 71 -0.28 -0.01 -20.52
C SER A 71 0.99 -0.04 -21.39
N HIS A 72 1.88 0.94 -21.22
CA HIS A 72 3.09 1.11 -22.02
C HIS A 72 4.02 -0.10 -21.96
N ARG A 73 4.08 -0.79 -20.81
CA ARG A 73 4.88 -2.01 -20.59
C ARG A 73 4.21 -2.90 -19.52
N PRO A 74 4.51 -4.20 -19.44
CA PRO A 74 4.15 -5.02 -18.28
C PRO A 74 4.78 -4.48 -16.98
N PRO A 75 4.20 -4.76 -15.80
CA PRO A 75 4.82 -4.38 -14.54
C PRO A 75 6.19 -5.04 -14.39
N ASP A 76 7.16 -4.29 -13.90
CA ASP A 76 8.54 -4.77 -13.72
C ASP A 76 8.67 -5.75 -12.57
N GLU A 77 7.87 -5.55 -11.53
CA GLU A 77 7.76 -6.47 -10.40
C GLU A 77 6.30 -6.51 -9.90
N ILE A 78 5.81 -7.71 -9.63
CA ILE A 78 4.61 -7.88 -8.81
C ILE A 78 5.03 -7.76 -7.36
N VAL A 79 4.37 -6.88 -6.61
CA VAL A 79 4.71 -6.64 -5.21
C VAL A 79 4.66 -7.94 -4.43
N GLU A 80 5.67 -8.15 -3.60
CA GLU A 80 5.77 -9.32 -2.73
C GLU A 80 4.51 -9.48 -1.86
N GLU A 81 3.94 -10.68 -1.87
CA GLU A 81 2.76 -11.02 -1.09
C GLU A 81 3.12 -11.95 0.07
N LEU A 82 2.77 -11.53 1.29
CA LEU A 82 2.93 -12.33 2.49
C LEU A 82 1.59 -13.00 2.84
N PRO A 83 1.54 -14.34 2.95
CA PRO A 83 0.29 -15.05 3.29
C PRO A 83 -0.08 -14.96 4.77
N PHE A 84 0.73 -14.26 5.59
CA PHE A 84 0.55 -14.14 7.03
C PHE A 84 0.93 -12.75 7.53
N MET A 85 0.40 -12.39 8.71
CA MET A 85 0.78 -11.17 9.41
C MET A 85 2.22 -11.25 9.89
N ILE A 86 3.07 -10.34 9.41
CA ILE A 86 4.48 -10.26 9.76
C ILE A 86 4.70 -9.58 11.12
N SER A 87 5.79 -9.94 11.81
CA SER A 87 6.19 -9.29 13.06
C SER A 87 6.51 -7.80 12.87
N PRO A 88 6.35 -6.95 13.89
CA PRO A 88 6.70 -5.53 13.79
C PRO A 88 8.17 -5.31 13.41
N GLN A 89 9.09 -6.08 14.02
CA GLN A 89 10.53 -5.99 13.76
C GLN A 89 10.86 -6.29 12.30
N ASP A 90 10.31 -7.39 11.77
CA ASP A 90 10.61 -7.80 10.40
C ASP A 90 9.96 -6.85 9.40
N PHE A 91 8.75 -6.38 9.68
CA PHE A 91 8.09 -5.37 8.84
C PHE A 91 8.96 -4.13 8.69
N TYR A 92 9.39 -3.58 9.83
CA TYR A 92 10.22 -2.39 9.88
C TYR A 92 11.55 -2.60 9.14
N MET A 93 12.28 -3.68 9.42
CA MET A 93 13.62 -3.89 8.85
C MET A 93 13.62 -4.33 7.40
N LYS A 94 12.59 -5.06 6.94
CA LYS A 94 12.55 -5.61 5.58
C LYS A 94 11.83 -4.70 4.59
N TYR A 95 10.87 -3.90 5.04
CA TYR A 95 10.04 -3.09 4.15
C TYR A 95 10.18 -1.59 4.42
N VAL A 96 10.01 -1.13 5.66
CA VAL A 96 10.10 0.32 5.97
C VAL A 96 11.52 0.85 5.76
N VAL A 97 12.52 0.24 6.40
CA VAL A 97 13.94 0.65 6.29
C VAL A 97 14.46 0.47 4.86
N LYS A 98 13.99 -0.56 4.15
CA LYS A 98 14.39 -0.84 2.76
C LYS A 98 13.57 -0.06 1.73
N HIS A 99 12.57 0.70 2.15
CA HIS A 99 11.68 1.47 1.29
C HIS A 99 11.02 0.59 0.21
N LYS A 100 10.57 -0.61 0.61
CA LYS A 100 10.03 -1.64 -0.27
C LYS A 100 8.53 -1.86 0.01
N PRO A 101 7.65 -1.79 -0.99
CA PRO A 101 6.23 -2.15 -0.84
C PRO A 101 6.04 -3.63 -0.51
N VAL A 102 4.91 -3.96 0.13
CA VAL A 102 4.51 -5.34 0.42
C VAL A 102 2.99 -5.45 0.56
N VAL A 103 2.42 -6.56 0.09
CA VAL A 103 1.02 -6.93 0.35
C VAL A 103 0.98 -7.98 1.46
N ILE A 104 0.07 -7.83 2.42
CA ILE A 104 -0.15 -8.79 3.50
C ILE A 104 -1.57 -9.32 3.38
N LYS A 105 -1.70 -10.61 3.06
CA LYS A 105 -2.97 -11.25 2.74
C LYS A 105 -3.78 -11.54 4.01
N GLY A 106 -5.08 -11.33 3.95
CA GLY A 106 -6.03 -11.60 5.03
C GLY A 106 -5.82 -10.78 6.30
N ALA A 107 -5.02 -9.73 6.24
CA ALA A 107 -4.59 -8.93 7.38
C ALA A 107 -5.74 -8.36 8.21
N VAL A 108 -6.85 -7.96 7.59
CA VAL A 108 -7.95 -7.25 8.27
C VAL A 108 -9.20 -8.10 8.50
N LYS A 109 -9.19 -9.38 8.13
CA LYS A 109 -10.36 -10.29 8.28
C LYS A 109 -10.83 -10.45 9.73
N HIS A 110 -9.95 -10.18 10.70
CA HIS A 110 -10.25 -10.26 12.12
C HIS A 110 -10.84 -8.96 12.71
N TRP A 111 -10.85 -7.86 11.94
CA TRP A 111 -11.41 -6.58 12.40
C TRP A 111 -12.92 -6.67 12.58
N PRO A 112 -13.50 -6.01 13.60
CA PRO A 112 -14.94 -5.78 13.67
C PRO A 112 -15.47 -5.10 12.40
N ALA A 113 -14.77 -4.08 11.88
CA ALA A 113 -15.14 -3.38 10.65
C ALA A 113 -15.36 -4.32 9.46
N TYR A 114 -14.47 -5.30 9.25
CA TYR A 114 -14.58 -6.30 8.17
C TYR A 114 -15.88 -7.10 8.23
N LYS A 115 -16.35 -7.41 9.44
CA LYS A 115 -17.56 -8.20 9.69
C LYS A 115 -18.82 -7.34 9.72
N LEU A 116 -18.71 -6.13 10.27
CA LEU A 116 -19.86 -5.30 10.62
C LEU A 116 -20.23 -4.30 9.54
N TRP A 117 -19.27 -3.72 8.79
CA TRP A 117 -19.50 -2.61 7.85
C TRP A 117 -20.28 -3.02 6.58
N THR A 118 -21.51 -3.46 6.78
CA THR A 118 -22.59 -3.63 5.80
C THR A 118 -23.37 -2.31 5.69
N ASP A 119 -24.13 -2.11 4.61
CA ASP A 119 -24.89 -0.86 4.44
C ASP A 119 -25.91 -0.69 5.57
N ASP A 120 -26.66 -1.75 5.90
CA ASP A 120 -27.61 -1.77 7.03
C ASP A 120 -26.96 -1.40 8.38
N TYR A 121 -25.76 -1.94 8.66
CA TYR A 121 -25.07 -1.66 9.91
C TYR A 121 -24.59 -0.22 9.97
N LEU A 122 -23.95 0.26 8.89
CA LEU A 122 -23.42 1.61 8.79
C LEU A 122 -24.55 2.64 8.88
N GLU A 123 -25.67 2.41 8.19
CA GLU A 123 -26.85 3.27 8.25
C GLU A 123 -27.44 3.31 9.67
N ARG A 124 -27.69 2.14 10.28
CA ARG A 124 -28.31 2.06 11.60
C ARG A 124 -27.42 2.61 12.72
N THR A 125 -26.12 2.42 12.63
CA THR A 125 -25.17 2.73 13.72
C THR A 125 -24.53 4.11 13.57
N TYR A 126 -24.20 4.49 12.34
CA TYR A 126 -23.41 5.68 12.04
C TYR A 126 -24.10 6.61 11.02
N GLY A 127 -25.34 6.34 10.64
CA GLY A 127 -26.03 7.01 9.53
C GLY A 127 -26.13 8.52 9.66
N ASP A 128 -26.19 9.07 10.87
CA ASP A 128 -26.25 10.52 11.11
C ASP A 128 -24.88 11.22 11.18
N MET A 129 -23.77 10.48 11.11
CA MET A 129 -22.43 11.06 11.05
C MET A 129 -22.21 11.75 9.69
N MET A 130 -21.57 12.91 9.73
CA MET A 130 -21.22 13.69 8.54
C MET A 130 -19.84 13.26 8.02
N PHE A 131 -19.73 13.12 6.70
CA PHE A 131 -18.49 12.79 6.02
C PHE A 131 -18.26 13.71 4.84
N ASN A 132 -17.00 14.00 4.55
CA ASN A 132 -16.55 14.66 3.33
C ASN A 132 -16.69 13.74 2.11
N MET A 133 -17.07 14.34 0.98
CA MET A 133 -17.33 13.66 -0.29
C MET A 133 -16.45 14.26 -1.37
N GLU A 134 -16.00 13.42 -2.28
CA GLU A 134 -15.34 13.81 -3.52
C GLU A 134 -16.10 13.22 -4.72
N THR A 135 -15.87 13.80 -5.89
CA THR A 135 -16.47 13.38 -7.17
C THR A 135 -15.46 12.59 -8.00
N LYS A 136 -15.91 11.68 -8.86
CA LYS A 136 -14.97 10.98 -9.77
C LYS A 136 -14.58 11.89 -10.94
N ASP A 137 -15.48 12.80 -11.32
CA ASP A 137 -15.25 13.86 -12.30
C ASP A 137 -15.05 15.25 -11.66
N ASP A 138 -14.54 16.23 -12.43
CA ASP A 138 -14.25 17.60 -11.99
C ASP A 138 -15.49 18.47 -11.66
N ASP A 139 -16.69 17.87 -11.59
CA ASP A 139 -17.96 18.53 -11.25
C ASP A 139 -18.09 18.89 -9.75
N LYS A 140 -17.01 19.40 -9.17
CA LYS A 140 -16.89 19.82 -7.76
C LYS A 140 -17.83 20.95 -7.35
N TYR A 141 -18.47 21.62 -8.31
CA TYR A 141 -19.20 22.88 -8.09
C TYR A 141 -20.70 22.72 -7.81
N ASN A 142 -21.30 21.55 -8.09
CA ASN A 142 -22.77 21.41 -8.02
C ASN A 142 -23.30 20.71 -6.77
N ILE A 143 -22.44 20.38 -5.79
CA ILE A 143 -22.71 19.31 -4.83
C ILE A 143 -22.24 19.71 -3.42
N PRO A 144 -23.00 19.37 -2.35
CA PRO A 144 -22.52 19.51 -0.98
C PRO A 144 -21.21 18.74 -0.75
N LYS A 145 -20.20 19.45 -0.23
CA LYS A 145 -18.87 18.90 0.12
C LYS A 145 -18.94 17.82 1.20
N SER A 146 -20.02 17.78 1.97
CA SER A 146 -20.25 16.79 3.01
C SER A 146 -21.72 16.41 3.11
N MET A 147 -22.00 15.19 3.54
CA MET A 147 -23.37 14.69 3.77
C MET A 147 -23.40 13.63 4.86
N LYS A 148 -24.60 13.29 5.33
CA LYS A 148 -24.78 12.21 6.29
C LYS A 148 -24.45 10.86 5.64
N LEU A 149 -23.88 9.93 6.42
CA LEU A 149 -23.55 8.61 5.92
C LEU A 149 -24.77 7.88 5.35
N LYS A 150 -25.95 8.00 5.97
CA LYS A 150 -27.19 7.40 5.46
C LYS A 150 -27.62 7.97 4.10
N GLU A 151 -27.41 9.26 3.88
CA GLU A 151 -27.72 9.92 2.61
C GLU A 151 -26.78 9.42 1.52
N PHE A 152 -25.48 9.30 1.83
CA PHE A 152 -24.49 8.69 0.94
C PHE A 152 -24.85 7.24 0.60
N LEU A 153 -25.16 6.42 1.59
CA LEU A 153 -25.56 5.01 1.41
C LEU A 153 -26.77 4.86 0.49
N GLY A 154 -27.71 5.80 0.54
CA GLY A 154 -28.87 5.81 -0.35
C GLY A 154 -28.57 6.10 -1.83
N ILE A 155 -27.42 6.72 -2.14
CA ILE A 155 -27.11 7.20 -3.50
C ILE A 155 -25.81 6.65 -4.11
N TYR A 156 -24.88 6.12 -3.31
CA TYR A 156 -23.50 5.84 -3.77
C TYR A 156 -23.41 4.84 -4.93
N HIS A 157 -24.38 3.93 -5.04
CA HIS A 157 -24.45 2.95 -6.13
C HIS A 157 -24.66 3.58 -7.52
N GLN A 158 -25.24 4.79 -7.57
CA GLN A 158 -25.61 5.48 -8.82
C GLN A 158 -24.89 6.81 -8.98
N ALA A 159 -24.44 7.40 -7.86
CA ALA A 159 -23.79 8.70 -7.86
C ALA A 159 -22.33 8.59 -8.30
N ASP A 160 -21.88 9.62 -9.03
CA ASP A 160 -20.47 9.81 -9.35
C ASP A 160 -19.70 10.38 -8.15
N ARG A 161 -19.64 9.60 -7.07
CA ARG A 161 -19.11 10.03 -5.77
C ARG A 161 -18.33 8.95 -5.06
N TYR A 162 -17.45 9.41 -4.20
CA TYR A 162 -16.88 8.58 -3.15
C TYR A 162 -16.69 9.40 -1.87
N LEU A 163 -16.79 8.69 -0.75
CA LEU A 163 -16.46 9.20 0.57
C LEU A 163 -14.95 9.11 0.75
N VAL A 164 -14.34 10.21 1.18
CA VAL A 164 -12.98 10.23 1.72
C VAL A 164 -12.94 11.17 2.91
N ASP A 165 -12.71 10.63 4.09
CA ASP A 165 -12.61 11.43 5.31
C ASP A 165 -11.83 10.71 6.40
N GLU A 166 -11.43 11.43 7.44
CA GLU A 166 -10.87 10.78 8.63
C GLU A 166 -11.94 9.90 9.31
N VAL A 167 -11.54 8.69 9.72
CA VAL A 167 -12.44 7.78 10.46
C VAL A 167 -12.84 8.46 11.78
N PRO A 168 -14.14 8.63 12.08
CA PRO A 168 -14.58 9.22 13.34
C PRO A 168 -14.19 8.37 14.55
N PRO A 169 -13.99 8.96 15.75
CA PRO A 169 -13.56 8.23 16.95
C PRO A 169 -14.40 7.00 17.30
N ASP A 170 -15.72 7.05 17.10
CA ASP A 170 -16.60 5.93 17.39
C ASP A 170 -16.47 4.75 16.41
N MET A 171 -16.12 5.02 15.15
CA MET A 171 -15.82 3.99 14.16
C MET A 171 -14.42 3.40 14.33
N ARG A 172 -13.45 4.16 14.86
CA ARG A 172 -12.08 3.66 15.10
C ARG A 172 -12.03 2.47 16.05
N LYS A 173 -13.00 2.35 16.96
CA LYS A 173 -13.13 1.20 17.88
C LYS A 173 -13.30 -0.13 17.15
N GLU A 174 -13.72 -0.10 15.89
CA GLU A 174 -13.94 -1.26 15.03
C GLU A 174 -12.75 -1.58 14.12
N ILE A 175 -11.69 -0.76 14.20
CA ILE A 175 -10.44 -0.90 13.46
C ILE A 175 -9.36 -1.33 14.45
N ILE A 176 -8.64 -2.40 14.13
CA ILE A 176 -7.55 -2.90 14.98
C ILE A 176 -6.23 -2.52 14.32
N LEU A 177 -5.36 -1.78 15.03
CA LEU A 177 -4.02 -1.47 14.54
C LEU A 177 -3.29 -2.78 14.17
N PRO A 178 -2.87 -3.01 12.91
CA PRO A 178 -2.22 -4.25 12.50
C PRO A 178 -0.96 -4.52 13.31
N LEU A 179 -0.68 -5.80 13.61
CA LEU A 179 0.48 -6.20 14.42
C LEU A 179 1.79 -5.63 13.87
N CYS A 180 1.98 -5.65 12.55
CA CYS A 180 3.19 -5.14 11.91
C CYS A 180 3.46 -3.65 12.16
N LEU A 181 2.44 -2.87 12.54
CA LEU A 181 2.56 -1.44 12.86
C LEU A 181 2.76 -1.18 14.36
N ARG A 182 2.70 -2.21 15.21
CA ARG A 182 2.82 -2.08 16.68
C ARG A 182 4.27 -2.12 17.17
N CYS A 183 5.17 -1.39 16.52
CA CYS A 183 6.49 -1.11 17.08
C CYS A 183 6.58 0.34 17.54
N GLU A 184 7.48 0.61 18.49
CA GLU A 184 7.65 1.94 19.07
C GLU A 184 8.02 2.99 18.02
N GLU A 185 8.80 2.61 17.00
CA GLU A 185 9.20 3.45 15.88
C GLU A 185 8.07 3.81 14.91
N ILE A 186 6.92 3.14 14.98
CA ILE A 186 5.76 3.38 14.11
C ILE A 186 4.58 3.91 14.93
N ASP A 187 4.19 3.18 15.98
CA ASP A 187 2.99 3.42 16.78
C ASP A 187 2.97 4.84 17.39
N LYS A 188 4.13 5.33 17.85
CA LYS A 188 4.28 6.69 18.40
C LYS A 188 4.06 7.80 17.37
N TYR A 189 4.16 7.49 16.09
CA TYR A 189 4.06 8.43 14.98
C TYR A 189 2.79 8.24 14.16
N PHE A 190 1.90 7.35 14.59
CA PHE A 190 0.58 7.20 14.00
C PHE A 190 -0.25 8.46 14.24
N PHE A 191 -0.84 9.02 13.19
CA PHE A 191 -1.54 10.30 13.31
C PHE A 191 -2.91 10.34 12.64
N VAL A 192 -3.21 9.50 11.66
CA VAL A 192 -4.52 9.53 10.98
C VAL A 192 -4.91 8.19 10.37
N SER A 193 -6.22 7.93 10.36
CA SER A 193 -6.84 6.85 9.60
C SER A 193 -7.91 7.43 8.69
N TYR A 194 -7.79 7.24 7.37
CA TYR A 194 -8.78 7.70 6.40
C TYR A 194 -9.71 6.57 5.97
N PHE A 195 -11.02 6.85 5.95
CA PHE A 195 -12.02 5.97 5.41
C PHE A 195 -12.31 6.33 3.95
N TRP A 196 -12.23 5.34 3.07
CA TRP A 196 -12.57 5.43 1.67
C TRP A 196 -13.76 4.52 1.37
N PHE A 197 -14.82 5.06 0.78
CA PHE A 197 -16.00 4.28 0.39
C PHE A 197 -16.57 4.75 -0.95
N SER A 198 -16.72 3.83 -1.92
CA SER A 198 -17.37 4.09 -3.20
C SER A 198 -18.09 2.87 -3.76
N GLN A 199 -18.81 3.05 -4.87
CA GLN A 199 -19.32 1.97 -5.74
C GLN A 199 -18.24 1.43 -6.70
N GLY A 200 -16.98 1.80 -6.46
CA GLY A 200 -15.88 1.39 -7.31
C GLY A 200 -15.95 2.02 -8.70
N ASN A 201 -15.18 1.44 -9.62
CA ASN A 201 -14.80 2.10 -10.87
C ASN A 201 -14.25 3.51 -10.62
N THR A 202 -13.44 3.64 -9.57
CA THR A 202 -12.81 4.90 -9.16
C THR A 202 -11.31 4.79 -9.40
N SER A 203 -10.72 5.88 -9.85
CA SER A 203 -9.31 5.96 -10.22
C SER A 203 -8.72 7.21 -9.56
N SER A 204 -7.64 7.04 -8.80
CA SER A 204 -6.89 8.20 -8.31
C SER A 204 -6.04 8.81 -9.42
N ALA A 205 -5.75 10.11 -9.33
CA ALA A 205 -4.57 10.65 -10.01
C ALA A 205 -3.30 9.90 -9.53
N ILE A 206 -2.24 9.96 -10.32
CA ILE A 206 -0.92 9.51 -9.87
C ILE A 206 -0.31 10.60 -8.97
N HIS A 207 0.02 10.23 -7.74
CA HIS A 207 0.45 11.17 -6.70
C HIS A 207 1.41 10.51 -5.71
N ILE A 208 2.03 11.32 -4.84
CA ILE A 208 2.80 10.86 -3.69
C ILE A 208 2.10 11.23 -2.39
N ASP A 209 2.30 10.40 -1.38
CA ASP A 209 2.10 10.77 0.02
C ASP A 209 3.45 11.08 0.66
N THR A 210 3.51 12.10 1.52
CA THR A 210 4.75 12.41 2.26
C THR A 210 5.01 11.49 3.44
N ASP A 211 3.99 10.76 3.87
CA ASP A 211 4.00 9.88 5.03
C ASP A 211 3.87 8.43 4.58
N GLU A 212 4.14 7.51 5.50
CA GLU A 212 3.99 6.09 5.23
C GLU A 212 2.51 5.70 5.22
N ASN A 213 2.11 4.85 4.28
CA ASN A 213 0.70 4.53 4.06
C ASN A 213 0.48 3.02 4.04
N MET A 214 -0.36 2.52 4.97
CA MET A 214 -0.86 1.15 4.96
C MET A 214 -2.34 1.18 4.55
N LEU A 215 -2.62 0.79 3.31
CA LEU A 215 -3.96 0.76 2.74
C LEU A 215 -4.60 -0.61 2.96
N CYS A 216 -5.59 -0.66 3.85
CA CYS A 216 -6.32 -1.87 4.22
C CYS A 216 -7.65 -1.95 3.46
N VAL A 217 -7.88 -3.00 2.67
CA VAL A 217 -9.13 -3.21 1.92
C VAL A 217 -10.10 -4.00 2.80
N VAL A 218 -11.15 -3.33 3.27
CA VAL A 218 -12.20 -3.92 4.12
C VAL A 218 -13.25 -4.63 3.26
N LYS A 219 -13.63 -4.03 2.13
CA LYS A 219 -14.53 -4.60 1.11
C LYS A 219 -14.05 -4.26 -0.29
N GLY A 220 -14.20 -5.21 -1.22
CA GLY A 220 -13.88 -5.01 -2.63
C GLY A 220 -12.42 -5.32 -3.01
N HIS A 221 -11.93 -4.69 -4.07
CA HIS A 221 -10.66 -5.01 -4.71
C HIS A 221 -10.01 -3.76 -5.31
N LYS A 222 -8.72 -3.59 -5.05
CA LYS A 222 -7.92 -2.50 -5.58
C LYS A 222 -6.70 -3.02 -6.33
N GLU A 223 -6.33 -2.31 -7.38
CA GLU A 223 -5.05 -2.45 -8.06
C GLU A 223 -4.25 -1.18 -7.79
N VAL A 224 -3.03 -1.35 -7.30
CA VAL A 224 -2.13 -0.24 -6.99
C VAL A 224 -0.92 -0.33 -7.90
N LEU A 225 -0.76 0.66 -8.77
CA LEU A 225 0.45 0.85 -9.56
C LEU A 225 1.38 1.78 -8.79
N MET A 226 2.62 1.37 -8.59
CA MET A 226 3.59 2.03 -7.73
C MET A 226 4.88 2.30 -8.51
N VAL A 227 5.34 3.54 -8.49
CA VAL A 227 6.56 3.97 -9.16
C VAL A 227 7.52 4.53 -8.12
N SER A 228 8.76 4.02 -8.17
CA SER A 228 9.82 4.50 -7.29
C SER A 228 10.03 6.01 -7.46
N PRO A 229 10.32 6.76 -6.37
CA PRO A 229 10.65 8.19 -6.46
C PRO A 229 11.83 8.49 -7.41
N GLU A 230 12.64 7.50 -7.75
CA GLU A 230 13.75 7.64 -8.71
C GLU A 230 13.29 8.02 -10.12
N TYR A 231 12.06 7.69 -10.50
CA TYR A 231 11.46 8.04 -11.80
C TYR A 231 10.70 9.38 -11.78
N SER A 232 10.84 10.20 -10.73
CA SER A 232 10.11 11.49 -10.62
C SER A 232 10.35 12.41 -11.83
N ALA A 233 11.57 12.42 -12.39
CA ALA A 233 11.89 13.22 -13.57
C ALA A 233 11.24 12.68 -14.85
N ASP A 234 11.14 11.36 -14.99
CA ASP A 234 10.45 10.71 -16.13
C ASP A 234 8.93 10.87 -16.05
N LEU A 235 8.42 11.07 -14.83
CA LEU A 235 7.03 11.41 -14.53
C LEU A 235 6.73 12.92 -14.62
N TYR A 236 7.71 13.76 -14.99
CA TYR A 236 7.53 15.22 -15.11
C TYR A 236 7.02 15.89 -13.82
N ALA A 237 7.45 15.36 -12.66
CA ALA A 237 7.02 15.86 -11.35
C ALA A 237 7.48 17.30 -11.07
N ASP A 238 8.57 17.74 -11.68
CA ASP A 238 9.07 19.13 -11.61
C ASP A 238 8.15 20.13 -12.33
N SER A 239 7.36 19.64 -13.27
CA SER A 239 6.48 20.42 -14.13
C SER A 239 5.02 20.35 -13.68
N SER A 240 4.72 19.66 -12.56
CA SER A 240 3.36 19.53 -12.05
C SER A 240 2.83 20.84 -11.48
N ARG A 241 1.58 21.19 -11.78
CA ARG A 241 0.90 22.37 -11.22
C ARG A 241 0.65 22.25 -9.71
N VAL A 242 0.41 21.03 -9.22
CA VAL A 242 0.16 20.75 -7.81
C VAL A 242 1.28 19.88 -7.26
N LEU A 243 1.93 20.34 -6.20
CA LEU A 243 3.02 19.60 -5.60
C LEU A 243 2.55 18.21 -5.15
N GLY A 244 3.19 17.18 -5.70
CA GLY A 244 2.92 15.78 -5.35
C GLY A 244 1.75 15.14 -6.10
N VAL A 245 1.10 15.83 -7.03
CA VAL A 245 0.05 15.26 -7.91
C VAL A 245 0.41 15.58 -9.36
N LEU A 246 0.49 14.57 -10.24
CA LEU A 246 0.91 14.80 -11.62
C LEU A 246 -0.26 15.22 -12.52
N ASP A 247 0.03 16.10 -13.48
CA ASP A 247 -0.90 16.51 -14.54
C ASP A 247 -0.99 15.47 -15.69
N ILE A 248 -0.89 14.18 -15.36
CA ILE A 248 -0.98 13.07 -16.32
C ILE A 248 -2.38 12.46 -16.21
N ASN A 249 -3.11 12.41 -17.33
CA ASN A 249 -4.38 11.69 -17.38
C ASN A 249 -4.10 10.17 -17.34
N VAL A 250 -4.33 9.56 -16.18
CA VAL A 250 -4.08 8.12 -15.95
C VAL A 250 -5.00 7.21 -16.77
N ALA A 251 -6.14 7.69 -17.27
CA ALA A 251 -7.02 6.92 -18.15
C ALA A 251 -6.55 6.93 -19.62
N SER A 252 -5.80 7.95 -20.02
CA SER A 252 -5.32 8.14 -21.40
C SER A 252 -4.04 8.96 -21.40
N VAL A 253 -2.90 8.28 -21.29
CA VAL A 253 -1.58 8.92 -21.20
C VAL A 253 -1.13 9.42 -22.56
N ASP A 254 -0.99 10.73 -22.70
CA ASP A 254 -0.45 11.36 -23.90
C ASP A 254 1.09 11.29 -23.90
N LEU A 255 1.64 10.30 -24.61
CA LEU A 255 3.09 10.14 -24.79
C LEU A 255 3.72 11.11 -25.79
N GLU A 256 2.97 11.90 -26.55
CA GLU A 256 3.55 13.01 -27.31
C GLU A 256 3.87 14.17 -26.37
N LYS A 257 2.97 14.44 -25.40
CA LYS A 257 3.17 15.43 -24.35
C LYS A 257 4.16 14.95 -23.27
N TYR A 258 4.10 13.68 -22.89
CA TYR A 258 4.92 13.09 -21.82
C TYR A 258 5.75 11.88 -22.30
N PRO A 259 6.67 12.07 -23.27
CA PRO A 259 7.36 10.95 -23.92
C PRO A 259 8.21 10.09 -22.98
N ARG A 260 8.73 10.64 -21.87
CA ARG A 260 9.52 9.85 -20.90
C ARG A 260 8.69 8.88 -20.06
N VAL A 261 7.37 9.05 -19.99
CA VAL A 261 6.49 8.17 -19.19
C VAL A 261 6.56 6.72 -19.69
N LYS A 262 6.78 6.49 -20.98
CA LYS A 262 6.94 5.14 -21.55
C LYS A 262 8.17 4.39 -21.01
N ASN A 263 9.14 5.11 -20.44
CA ASN A 263 10.36 4.54 -19.85
C ASN A 263 10.20 4.27 -18.34
N VAL A 264 9.09 4.70 -17.73
CA VAL A 264 8.86 4.55 -16.30
C VAL A 264 8.61 3.09 -15.96
N HIS A 265 9.47 2.56 -15.08
CA HIS A 265 9.28 1.24 -14.49
C HIS A 265 8.33 1.32 -13.30
N TYR A 266 7.50 0.30 -13.12
CA TYR A 266 6.49 0.31 -12.07
C TYR A 266 6.23 -1.09 -11.49
N LEU A 267 5.79 -1.08 -10.24
CA LEU A 267 5.34 -2.25 -9.49
C LEU A 267 3.82 -2.31 -9.49
N LYS A 268 3.27 -3.52 -9.49
CA LYS A 268 1.83 -3.75 -9.38
C LYS A 268 1.50 -4.57 -8.14
N ALA A 269 0.58 -4.07 -7.32
CA ALA A 269 -0.06 -4.81 -6.24
C ALA A 269 -1.53 -5.05 -6.56
N THR A 270 -2.00 -6.28 -6.32
CA THR A 270 -3.42 -6.61 -6.29
C THR A 270 -3.82 -6.79 -4.83
N VAL A 271 -4.79 -6.01 -4.37
CA VAL A 271 -5.21 -5.98 -2.97
C VAL A 271 -6.67 -6.37 -2.90
N ASP A 272 -6.92 -7.60 -2.46
CA ASP A 272 -8.26 -8.16 -2.38
C ASP A 272 -8.93 -7.85 -1.03
N GLU A 273 -10.22 -8.14 -0.94
CA GLU A 273 -10.99 -8.01 0.28
C GLU A 273 -10.32 -8.76 1.46
N GLY A 274 -10.00 -8.00 2.51
CA GLY A 274 -9.34 -8.51 3.71
C GLY A 274 -7.82 -8.35 3.69
N ASP A 275 -7.21 -7.93 2.59
CA ASP A 275 -5.77 -7.70 2.48
C ASP A 275 -5.40 -6.25 2.83
N MET A 276 -4.08 -6.00 2.98
CA MET A 276 -3.53 -4.65 3.04
C MET A 276 -2.25 -4.53 2.23
N VAL A 277 -1.96 -3.33 1.74
CA VAL A 277 -0.71 -3.00 1.04
C VAL A 277 0.02 -1.87 1.74
N TYR A 278 1.31 -2.05 1.94
CA TYR A 278 2.21 -0.99 2.38
C TYR A 278 2.75 -0.22 1.17
N ILE A 279 2.46 1.08 1.14
CA ILE A 279 2.97 2.04 0.18
C ILE A 279 3.99 2.91 0.93
N PRO A 280 5.30 2.78 0.63
CA PRO A 280 6.30 3.56 1.34
C PRO A 280 6.16 5.05 1.04
N GLN A 281 6.52 5.89 2.01
CA GLN A 281 6.47 7.35 1.84
C GLN A 281 7.15 7.78 0.53
N MET A 282 6.59 8.79 -0.13
CA MET A 282 7.09 9.39 -1.38
C MET A 282 7.01 8.52 -2.63
N TRP A 283 6.48 7.29 -2.54
CA TRP A 283 6.23 6.50 -3.74
C TRP A 283 5.08 7.11 -4.55
N TRP A 284 5.31 7.27 -5.84
CA TRP A 284 4.25 7.63 -6.77
C TRP A 284 3.31 6.45 -6.87
N HIS A 285 2.02 6.69 -6.73
CA HIS A 285 1.05 5.62 -6.81
C HIS A 285 -0.25 6.08 -7.45
N HIS A 286 -0.86 5.12 -8.15
CA HIS A 286 -2.17 5.22 -8.76
C HIS A 286 -3.00 4.04 -8.30
N VAL A 287 -4.19 4.31 -7.75
CA VAL A 287 -5.08 3.31 -7.20
C VAL A 287 -6.33 3.23 -8.05
N TYR A 288 -6.54 2.06 -8.66
CA TYR A 288 -7.78 1.71 -9.32
C TYR A 288 -8.63 0.81 -8.42
N SER A 289 -9.89 1.16 -8.22
CA SER A 289 -10.84 0.33 -7.47
C SER A 289 -11.84 -0.30 -8.44
N ARG A 290 -11.95 -1.63 -8.42
CA ARG A 290 -12.82 -2.37 -9.35
C ARG A 290 -14.29 -2.01 -9.15
N VAL A 291 -15.12 -2.31 -10.15
CA VAL A 291 -16.58 -2.13 -10.08
C VAL A 291 -17.16 -2.87 -8.87
N GLY A 292 -18.10 -2.25 -8.17
CA GLY A 292 -18.79 -2.82 -7.01
C GLY A 292 -18.43 -2.11 -5.71
N ARG A 293 -19.01 -2.53 -4.60
CA ARG A 293 -18.80 -1.90 -3.29
C ARG A 293 -17.33 -1.94 -2.87
N GLN A 294 -16.73 -0.77 -2.63
CA GLN A 294 -15.33 -0.62 -2.22
C GLN A 294 -15.25 0.07 -0.88
N GLN A 295 -14.57 -0.53 0.09
CA GLN A 295 -14.28 0.08 1.39
C GLN A 295 -12.84 -0.16 1.76
N ALA A 296 -12.13 0.91 2.13
CA ALA A 296 -10.76 0.80 2.60
C ALA A 296 -10.49 1.78 3.74
N VAL A 297 -9.54 1.40 4.59
CA VAL A 297 -8.98 2.25 5.64
C VAL A 297 -7.51 2.45 5.32
N ALA A 298 -7.09 3.68 5.10
CA ALA A 298 -5.68 4.02 4.97
C ALA A 298 -5.14 4.44 6.35
N LEU A 299 -4.07 3.82 6.78
CA LEU A 299 -3.42 4.02 8.08
C LEU A 299 -2.09 4.74 7.85
N TRP A 300 -1.96 5.97 8.33
CA TRP A 300 -0.80 6.83 8.06
C TRP A 300 0.03 7.11 9.31
N TRP A 301 1.35 7.06 9.14
CA TRP A 301 2.32 7.39 10.20
C TRP A 301 3.54 8.11 9.63
N LYS A 302 4.18 8.92 10.47
CA LYS A 302 5.42 9.60 10.08
C LYS A 302 6.60 8.65 10.20
N SER A 303 7.56 8.75 9.29
CA SER A 303 8.85 8.09 9.42
C SER A 303 9.99 9.07 9.15
N LYS A 304 11.23 8.65 9.39
CA LYS A 304 12.40 9.46 9.01
C LYS A 304 12.44 9.56 7.48
N PRO A 305 12.78 10.72 6.90
CA PRO A 305 12.90 10.85 5.46
C PRO A 305 13.84 9.79 4.89
N TRP A 306 13.39 9.10 3.85
CA TRP A 306 14.23 8.15 3.14
C TRP A 306 15.28 8.89 2.29
N LEU A 307 16.54 8.47 2.41
CA LEU A 307 17.68 9.03 1.70
C LEU A 307 18.42 7.91 0.96
N LYS A 308 18.66 8.08 -0.34
CA LYS A 308 19.55 7.20 -1.12
C LYS A 308 20.88 7.90 -1.28
N ASN A 309 21.96 7.27 -0.81
CA ASN A 309 23.32 7.85 -0.81
C ASN A 309 23.37 9.25 -0.14
N GLY A 310 22.58 9.46 0.91
CA GLY A 310 22.51 10.74 1.63
C GLY A 310 21.67 11.83 0.94
N VAL A 311 21.06 11.55 -0.22
CA VAL A 311 20.24 12.51 -0.96
C VAL A 311 18.77 12.09 -0.93
N ARG A 312 17.89 13.05 -0.69
CA ARG A 312 16.44 12.85 -0.83
C ARG A 312 16.12 12.77 -2.33
N LYS A 313 15.68 11.60 -2.78
CA LYS A 313 15.30 11.38 -4.19
C LYS A 313 13.88 11.86 -4.49
N SER A 314 13.07 12.08 -3.46
CA SER A 314 11.69 12.55 -3.62
C SER A 314 11.61 14.07 -3.71
N VAL A 315 11.43 14.51 -4.96
CA VAL A 315 11.12 15.87 -5.44
C VAL A 315 12.15 16.95 -5.04
N PRO A 316 12.84 17.60 -6.00
CA PRO A 316 13.58 18.81 -5.68
C PRO A 316 12.57 19.85 -5.18
N PHE A 317 12.78 20.40 -3.99
CA PHE A 317 12.09 21.63 -3.62
C PHE A 317 12.35 22.65 -4.74
N PRO A 318 11.34 23.39 -5.22
CA PRO A 318 11.60 24.45 -6.18
C PRO A 318 12.61 25.41 -5.55
N ASP A 319 13.76 25.56 -6.21
CA ASP A 319 14.77 26.53 -5.82
C ASP A 319 14.11 27.91 -5.89
N HIS A 320 13.79 28.51 -4.74
CA HIS A 320 13.22 29.86 -4.65
C HIS A 320 14.19 30.97 -5.12
N HIS A 321 15.31 30.60 -5.76
CA HIS A 321 16.34 31.49 -6.27
C HIS A 321 16.38 31.63 -7.79
N LYS A 322 15.34 31.20 -8.51
CA LYS A 322 15.13 31.54 -9.92
C LYS A 322 13.77 32.20 -10.12
N GLN A 323 13.68 33.47 -9.72
CA GLN A 323 12.76 34.45 -10.31
C GLN A 323 13.57 35.63 -10.81
#